data_AF-A0A419F5J2-F1
#
_entry.id   AF-A0A419F5J2-F1
#
_cell.length_a   1.000
_cell.length_b   1.000
_cell.length_c   1.000
_cell.angle_alpha   90.00
_cell.angle_beta   90.00
_cell.angle_gamma   90.00
#
_symmetry.space_group_name_H-M   'P 1'
#
loop_
_entity.id
_entity.type
_entity.pdbx_description
1 polymer ?
#
loop_
_entity_poly.entity_id
_entity_poly.type
_entity_poly.pdbx_seq_one_letter_code
_entity_poly.pdbx_strand_id
1 'polypeptide(L)'
;MKRWLLCFALIPIGLTVALAAPVQKCEICHAKPNFHVVGADSVRVSLHVPPDSLAQSVHPRHECTDCHRDVVEIPHQPGLQRVDCTSCHYIGNLAGAPELPVYDQYRESVHGQAARSGNRKAPLCQNCHGAHNIHPPQSAESPLHRQNIPDLCGRCHLEIYSHYTHSIHGKLLKEGHDSTPTCTDCHGEHTIASPLAPSSQVFSANIPETCGHCHAAETIVGPAGLTTEQVESYTESFHGIASQFGSTTAANCASCHGAHDILPPTDPESLVHPANIPKTCGKCHPQANANWAKGKIHVNAKSPEAGIIYYVASFFKWLTILTLVGLIGNIILDLSKRLLGHRKGNH
;
A
#
# COMPACT_ATOMS: atom_id res chain seq x y z
N MET A 1 -9.86 -50.04 76.23
CA MET A 1 -9.23 -51.09 75.40
C MET A 1 -9.40 -50.72 73.93
N LYS A 2 -8.31 -50.83 73.17
CA LYS A 2 -8.11 -50.37 71.80
C LYS A 2 -9.06 -51.01 70.79
N ARG A 3 -9.52 -50.24 69.81
CA ARG A 3 -9.73 -50.70 68.42
C ARG A 3 -9.73 -49.51 67.48
N TRP A 4 -8.53 -49.17 67.00
CA TRP A 4 -8.34 -48.32 65.82
C TRP A 4 -8.74 -49.12 64.58
N LEU A 5 -9.71 -48.62 63.82
CA LEU A 5 -10.00 -49.08 62.45
C LEU A 5 -9.38 -48.04 61.50
N LEU A 6 -8.24 -48.41 60.93
CA LEU A 6 -7.59 -47.68 59.83
C LEU A 6 -8.41 -47.89 58.56
N CYS A 7 -9.18 -46.88 58.15
CA CYS A 7 -9.73 -46.81 56.80
C CYS A 7 -8.62 -46.34 55.85
N PHE A 8 -8.04 -47.27 55.10
CA PHE A 8 -7.24 -46.96 53.91
C PHE A 8 -8.18 -46.48 52.80
N ALA A 9 -8.18 -45.17 52.54
CA ALA A 9 -8.76 -44.63 51.32
C ALA A 9 -7.78 -44.92 50.16
N LEU A 10 -8.15 -45.88 49.30
CA LEU A 10 -7.49 -46.11 48.01
C LEU A 10 -7.77 -44.89 47.12
N ILE A 11 -6.78 -44.02 46.94
CA ILE A 11 -6.79 -42.99 45.91
C ILE A 11 -6.51 -43.70 44.57
N PRO A 12 -7.45 -43.73 43.61
CA PRO A 12 -7.15 -44.25 42.30
C PRO A 12 -6.17 -43.27 41.63
N ILE A 13 -4.94 -43.70 41.44
CA ILE A 13 -3.99 -43.04 40.55
C ILE A 13 -4.54 -43.23 39.15
N GLY A 14 -5.37 -42.29 38.70
CA GLY A 14 -5.77 -42.18 37.31
C GLY A 14 -4.52 -41.92 36.49
N LEU A 15 -4.02 -42.96 35.85
CA LEU A 15 -2.99 -42.83 34.82
C LEU A 15 -3.63 -42.04 33.68
N THR A 16 -3.44 -40.73 33.68
CA THR A 16 -3.72 -39.89 32.51
C THR A 16 -2.71 -40.31 31.44
N VAL A 17 -3.10 -41.29 30.63
CA VAL A 17 -2.48 -41.51 29.33
C VAL A 17 -2.74 -40.22 28.56
N ALA A 18 -1.74 -39.35 28.52
CA ALA A 18 -1.68 -38.31 27.51
C ALA A 18 -1.73 -39.07 26.17
N LEU A 19 -2.89 -39.04 25.52
CA LEU A 19 -3.01 -39.42 24.12
C LEU A 19 -2.08 -38.47 23.38
N ALA A 20 -0.86 -38.91 23.10
CA ALA A 20 -0.04 -38.28 22.09
C ALA A 20 -0.91 -38.21 20.84
N ALA A 21 -1.19 -36.99 20.37
CA ALA A 21 -1.86 -36.79 19.10
C ALA A 21 -1.18 -37.70 18.06
N PRO A 22 -1.93 -38.33 17.15
CA PRO A 22 -1.31 -39.13 16.11
C PRO A 22 -0.31 -38.23 15.40
N VAL A 23 0.99 -38.54 15.53
CA VAL A 23 2.04 -37.89 14.74
C VAL A 23 1.57 -37.98 13.31
N GLN A 24 1.23 -36.83 12.72
CA GLN A 24 0.65 -36.80 11.40
C GLN A 24 1.66 -37.48 10.48
N LYS A 25 1.28 -38.58 9.81
CA LYS A 25 2.22 -39.47 9.08
C LYS A 25 3.14 -38.72 8.10
N CYS A 26 2.71 -37.53 7.66
CA CYS A 26 3.47 -36.57 6.86
C CYS A 26 4.79 -36.13 7.52
N GLU A 27 4.78 -35.87 8.84
CA GLU A 27 5.92 -35.35 9.60
C GLU A 27 7.09 -36.33 9.66
N ILE A 28 6.84 -37.64 9.53
CA ILE A 28 7.89 -38.68 9.49
C ILE A 28 8.97 -38.36 8.44
N CYS A 29 8.56 -37.75 7.32
CA CYS A 29 9.47 -37.29 6.27
C CYS A 29 9.64 -35.77 6.30
N HIS A 30 8.55 -34.99 6.40
CA HIS A 30 8.58 -33.53 6.24
C HIS A 30 9.16 -32.78 7.45
N ALA A 31 9.19 -33.36 8.65
CA ALA A 31 9.84 -32.72 9.81
C ALA A 31 11.37 -32.78 9.74
N LYS A 32 11.96 -33.51 8.79
CA LYS A 32 13.42 -33.63 8.67
C LYS A 32 14.04 -32.36 8.06
N PRO A 33 14.97 -31.66 8.75
CA PRO A 33 15.52 -30.39 8.29
C PRO A 33 16.18 -30.41 6.90
N ASN A 34 16.72 -31.55 6.51
CA ASN A 34 17.41 -31.74 5.23
C ASN A 34 16.53 -32.42 4.17
N PHE A 35 15.21 -32.49 4.37
CA PHE A 35 14.33 -33.09 3.38
C PHE A 35 14.12 -32.14 2.20
N HIS A 36 14.50 -32.57 1.00
CA HIS A 36 14.46 -31.76 -0.20
C HIS A 36 14.25 -32.63 -1.44
N VAL A 37 13.78 -31.99 -2.51
CA VAL A 37 13.79 -32.54 -3.86
C VAL A 37 14.69 -31.71 -4.75
N VAL A 38 15.23 -32.34 -5.79
CA VAL A 38 16.01 -31.64 -6.83
C VAL A 38 15.07 -31.39 -8.00
N GLY A 39 14.83 -30.12 -8.31
CA GLY A 39 14.02 -29.69 -9.44
C GLY A 39 14.69 -29.99 -10.79
N ALA A 40 13.94 -29.81 -11.87
CA ALA A 40 14.41 -30.06 -13.24
C ALA A 40 15.60 -29.17 -13.66
N ASP A 41 15.81 -28.06 -12.97
CA ASP A 41 16.89 -27.08 -13.14
C ASP A 41 18.09 -27.33 -12.20
N SER A 42 18.15 -28.50 -11.54
CA SER A 42 19.14 -28.82 -10.49
C SER A 42 19.04 -27.94 -9.24
N VAL A 43 17.97 -27.15 -9.08
CA VAL A 43 17.74 -26.36 -7.87
C VAL A 43 17.19 -27.27 -6.78
N ARG A 44 17.81 -27.23 -5.59
CA ARG A 44 17.30 -27.92 -4.40
C ARG A 44 16.12 -27.13 -3.84
N VAL A 45 14.96 -27.76 -3.77
CA VAL A 45 13.76 -27.21 -3.13
C VAL A 45 13.58 -27.93 -1.81
N SER A 46 13.68 -27.19 -0.70
CA SER A 46 13.39 -27.72 0.62
C SER A 46 11.92 -28.14 0.71
N LEU A 47 11.69 -29.33 1.25
CA LEU A 47 10.37 -29.85 1.61
C LEU A 47 10.19 -29.93 3.13
N HIS A 48 11.13 -29.36 3.89
CA HIS A 48 11.05 -29.33 5.34
C HIS A 48 9.91 -28.42 5.81
N VAL A 49 9.09 -28.97 6.70
CA VAL A 49 8.08 -28.25 7.47
C VAL A 49 8.44 -28.39 8.94
N PRO A 50 8.78 -27.30 9.65
CA PRO A 50 9.04 -27.35 11.08
C PRO A 50 7.83 -27.92 11.83
N PRO A 51 8.04 -28.79 12.83
CA PRO A 51 6.97 -29.19 13.75
C PRO A 51 6.27 -27.96 14.32
N ASP A 52 4.96 -28.07 14.54
CA ASP A 52 4.10 -27.03 15.11
C ASP A 52 3.91 -25.75 14.27
N SER A 53 4.50 -25.64 13.07
CA SER A 53 4.33 -24.42 12.26
C SER A 53 2.85 -24.12 11.96
N LEU A 54 2.08 -25.18 11.68
CA LEU A 54 0.64 -25.08 11.43
C LEU A 54 -0.13 -24.73 12.71
N ALA A 55 0.26 -25.28 13.86
CA ALA A 55 -0.34 -25.01 15.15
C ALA A 55 -0.17 -23.55 15.60
N GLN A 56 0.84 -22.85 15.09
CA GLN A 56 1.10 -21.43 15.34
C GLN A 56 0.48 -20.50 14.27
N SER A 57 -0.12 -21.08 13.23
CA SER A 57 -0.76 -20.34 12.15
C SER A 57 -2.23 -19.98 12.48
N VAL A 58 -2.88 -19.27 11.57
CA VAL A 58 -4.34 -19.04 11.58
C VAL A 58 -5.17 -20.30 11.29
N HIS A 59 -4.51 -21.40 10.92
CA HIS A 59 -5.11 -22.70 10.60
C HIS A 59 -4.75 -23.81 11.62
N PRO A 60 -4.76 -23.58 12.95
CA PRO A 60 -4.19 -24.50 13.93
C PRO A 60 -5.03 -25.78 14.13
N ARG A 61 -6.25 -25.82 13.57
CA ARG A 61 -7.18 -26.94 13.66
C ARG A 61 -7.30 -27.73 12.35
N HIS A 62 -6.58 -27.32 11.31
CA HIS A 62 -6.55 -28.04 10.05
C HIS A 62 -5.48 -29.12 10.08
N GLU A 63 -5.70 -30.17 9.32
CA GLU A 63 -4.75 -31.24 9.07
C GLU A 63 -4.01 -30.99 7.75
N CYS A 64 -2.80 -31.53 7.57
CA CYS A 64 -2.04 -31.42 6.31
C CYS A 64 -2.89 -31.76 5.07
N THR A 65 -3.72 -32.80 5.16
CA THR A 65 -4.57 -33.29 4.07
C THR A 65 -5.76 -32.39 3.74
N ASP A 66 -6.12 -31.44 4.63
CA ASP A 66 -7.16 -30.45 4.34
C ASP A 66 -6.71 -29.49 3.23
N CYS A 67 -5.40 -29.20 3.17
CA CYS A 67 -4.78 -28.39 2.12
C CYS A 67 -4.17 -29.24 1.00
N HIS A 68 -3.45 -30.31 1.36
CA HIS A 68 -2.82 -31.26 0.44
C HIS A 68 -3.78 -32.39 0.04
N ARG A 69 -4.92 -32.02 -0.55
CA ARG A 69 -6.06 -32.91 -0.81
C ARG A 69 -5.80 -33.97 -1.89
N ASP A 70 -4.76 -33.78 -2.70
CA ASP A 70 -4.35 -34.69 -3.76
C ASP A 70 -3.35 -35.77 -3.29
N VAL A 71 -2.97 -35.76 -2.01
CA VAL A 71 -2.16 -36.81 -1.39
C VAL A 71 -3.06 -37.97 -0.98
N VAL A 72 -3.07 -39.02 -1.79
CA VAL A 72 -3.92 -40.22 -1.59
C VAL A 72 -3.17 -41.44 -1.06
N GLU A 73 -1.82 -41.42 -1.11
CA GLU A 73 -0.96 -42.50 -0.62
C GLU A 73 0.32 -41.93 0.02
N ILE A 74 0.94 -42.67 0.95
CA ILE A 74 2.22 -42.30 1.56
C ILE A 74 3.12 -43.56 1.61
N PRO A 75 4.34 -43.54 1.06
CA PRO A 75 5.00 -42.42 0.36
C PRO A 75 4.27 -42.02 -0.93
N HIS A 76 4.06 -40.72 -1.15
CA HIS A 76 3.37 -40.22 -2.35
C HIS A 76 4.33 -40.07 -3.52
N GLN A 77 3.80 -40.18 -4.75
CA GLN A 77 4.56 -39.87 -5.96
C GLN A 77 4.82 -38.35 -6.10
N PRO A 78 5.88 -37.95 -6.83
CA PRO A 78 6.09 -36.56 -7.23
C PRO A 78 4.98 -36.07 -8.17
N GLY A 79 4.83 -34.74 -8.30
CA GLY A 79 3.87 -34.13 -9.22
C GLY A 79 2.54 -33.72 -8.59
N LEU A 80 2.49 -33.59 -7.26
CA LEU A 80 1.37 -33.00 -6.56
C LEU A 80 1.06 -31.59 -7.05
N GLN A 81 -0.22 -31.24 -7.06
CA GLN A 81 -0.72 -29.91 -7.29
C GLN A 81 -0.30 -28.98 -6.15
N ARG A 82 -0.18 -27.69 -6.48
CA ARG A 82 0.03 -26.67 -5.45
C ARG A 82 -1.25 -26.53 -4.64
N VAL A 83 -1.10 -26.30 -3.34
CA VAL A 83 -2.22 -25.97 -2.45
C VAL A 83 -2.98 -24.78 -3.02
N ASP A 84 -4.29 -24.97 -3.15
CA ASP A 84 -5.23 -23.98 -3.64
C ASP A 84 -6.04 -23.42 -2.48
N CYS A 85 -5.67 -22.22 -2.01
CA CYS A 85 -6.37 -21.53 -0.93
C CYS A 85 -7.83 -21.19 -1.29
N THR A 86 -8.15 -21.12 -2.59
CA THR A 86 -9.43 -20.64 -3.10
C THR A 86 -10.54 -21.67 -2.98
N SER A 87 -10.20 -22.92 -2.65
CA SER A 87 -11.20 -23.94 -2.33
C SER A 87 -11.95 -23.67 -1.02
N CYS A 88 -11.42 -22.79 -0.17
CA CYS A 88 -12.04 -22.38 1.08
C CYS A 88 -12.18 -20.86 1.19
N HIS A 89 -11.23 -20.07 0.66
CA HIS A 89 -11.28 -18.61 0.70
C HIS A 89 -12.06 -18.00 -0.47
N TYR A 90 -13.38 -18.10 -0.42
CA TYR A 90 -14.30 -17.48 -1.37
C TYR A 90 -15.61 -17.03 -0.67
N ILE A 91 -16.38 -16.16 -1.32
CA ILE A 91 -17.67 -15.68 -0.81
C ILE A 91 -18.70 -16.82 -0.84
N GLY A 92 -19.38 -17.08 0.28
CA GLY A 92 -20.32 -18.20 0.42
C GLY A 92 -19.66 -19.55 0.69
N ASN A 93 -18.43 -19.57 1.22
CA ASN A 93 -17.77 -20.82 1.59
C ASN A 93 -18.43 -21.46 2.82
N LEU A 94 -18.43 -22.81 2.87
CA LEU A 94 -18.93 -23.58 4.01
C LEU A 94 -17.85 -23.87 5.06
N ALA A 95 -16.61 -23.42 4.81
CA ALA A 95 -15.45 -23.68 5.66
C ALA A 95 -15.35 -22.71 6.84
N GLY A 96 -16.18 -21.65 6.88
CA GLY A 96 -16.08 -20.59 7.88
C GLY A 96 -14.86 -19.68 7.67
N ALA A 97 -14.25 -19.71 6.48
CA ALA A 97 -13.18 -18.81 6.11
C ALA A 97 -13.72 -17.40 5.83
N PRO A 98 -12.90 -16.34 5.94
CA PRO A 98 -13.33 -14.98 5.63
C PRO A 98 -13.94 -14.86 4.23
N GLU A 99 -15.19 -14.39 4.17
CA GLU A 99 -15.94 -14.20 2.91
C GLU A 99 -15.58 -12.86 2.27
N LEU A 100 -14.41 -12.81 1.63
CA LEU A 100 -13.89 -11.60 0.99
C LEU A 100 -13.69 -11.81 -0.52
N PRO A 101 -13.86 -10.76 -1.35
CA PRO A 101 -13.61 -10.82 -2.80
C PRO A 101 -12.11 -10.87 -3.15
N VAL A 102 -11.25 -11.13 -2.17
CA VAL A 102 -9.78 -11.07 -2.26
C VAL A 102 -9.24 -11.95 -3.38
N TYR A 103 -9.83 -13.12 -3.61
CA TYR A 103 -9.41 -14.00 -4.70
C TYR A 103 -9.65 -13.36 -6.07
N ASP A 104 -10.85 -12.83 -6.30
CA ASP A 104 -11.19 -12.19 -7.58
C ASP A 104 -10.33 -10.94 -7.80
N GLN A 105 -10.09 -10.16 -6.73
CA GLN A 105 -9.19 -9.01 -6.78
C GLN A 105 -7.77 -9.44 -7.18
N TYR A 106 -7.18 -10.41 -6.45
CA TYR A 106 -5.85 -10.92 -6.76
C TYR A 106 -5.77 -11.44 -8.19
N ARG A 107 -6.76 -12.21 -8.63
CA ARG A 107 -6.82 -12.79 -9.97
C ARG A 107 -6.73 -11.70 -11.04
N GLU A 108 -7.42 -10.58 -10.84
CA GLU A 108 -7.40 -9.43 -11.76
C GLU A 108 -6.24 -8.45 -11.52
N SER A 109 -5.45 -8.61 -10.45
CA SER A 109 -4.22 -7.84 -10.22
C SER A 109 -3.11 -8.16 -11.23
N VAL A 110 -2.06 -7.33 -11.29
CA VAL A 110 -0.89 -7.61 -12.14
C VAL A 110 -0.18 -8.92 -11.79
N HIS A 111 -0.16 -9.30 -10.51
CA HIS A 111 0.43 -10.56 -10.08
C HIS A 111 -0.43 -11.75 -10.51
N GLY A 112 -1.75 -11.68 -10.33
CA GLY A 112 -2.67 -12.74 -10.75
C GLY A 112 -2.72 -12.89 -12.27
N GLN A 113 -2.72 -11.79 -13.02
CA GLN A 113 -2.63 -11.82 -14.49
C GLN A 113 -1.30 -12.45 -14.96
N ALA A 114 -0.17 -12.10 -14.34
CA ALA A 114 1.12 -12.71 -14.64
C ALA A 114 1.14 -14.21 -14.30
N ALA A 115 0.57 -14.61 -13.17
CA ALA A 115 0.47 -16.02 -12.80
C ALA A 115 -0.39 -16.81 -13.81
N ARG A 116 -1.56 -16.26 -14.20
CA ARG A 116 -2.45 -16.86 -15.21
C ARG A 116 -1.81 -17.00 -16.58
N SER A 117 -0.92 -16.08 -16.97
CA SER A 117 -0.17 -16.18 -18.24
C SER A 117 0.99 -17.18 -18.20
N GLY A 118 1.16 -17.92 -17.10
CA GLY A 118 2.18 -18.96 -16.95
C GLY A 118 3.52 -18.46 -16.43
N ASN A 119 3.63 -17.20 -15.99
CA ASN A 119 4.85 -16.70 -15.36
C ASN A 119 5.05 -17.36 -14.00
N ARG A 120 5.95 -18.36 -13.95
CA ARG A 120 6.29 -19.09 -12.72
C ARG A 120 6.94 -18.24 -11.62
N LYS A 121 7.42 -17.02 -11.96
CA LYS A 121 7.98 -16.06 -11.00
C LYS A 121 6.93 -15.12 -10.39
N ALA A 122 5.70 -15.13 -10.91
CA ALA A 122 4.62 -14.34 -10.32
C ALA A 122 4.27 -14.88 -8.92
N PRO A 123 4.12 -14.00 -7.91
CA PRO A 123 3.80 -14.44 -6.55
C PRO A 123 2.35 -14.93 -6.48
N LEU A 124 2.14 -16.06 -5.82
CA LEU A 124 0.84 -16.60 -5.42
C LEU A 124 0.51 -16.22 -3.98
N CYS A 125 -0.68 -16.58 -3.48
CA CYS A 125 -1.14 -16.28 -2.11
C CYS A 125 -0.09 -16.62 -1.05
N GLN A 126 0.48 -17.83 -1.14
CA GLN A 126 1.48 -18.34 -0.20
C GLN A 126 2.83 -17.62 -0.27
N ASN A 127 3.13 -16.90 -1.36
CA ASN A 127 4.36 -16.12 -1.47
C ASN A 127 4.30 -14.84 -0.62
N CYS A 128 3.09 -14.33 -0.36
CA CYS A 128 2.84 -13.16 0.47
C CYS A 128 2.43 -13.55 1.90
N HIS A 129 1.44 -14.43 2.05
CA HIS A 129 0.87 -14.79 3.35
C HIS A 129 1.71 -15.83 4.13
N GLY A 130 2.60 -16.55 3.45
CA GLY A 130 3.23 -17.76 3.98
C GLY A 130 2.46 -19.02 3.59
N ALA A 131 3.04 -20.19 3.88
CA ALA A 131 2.45 -21.49 3.55
C ALA A 131 1.98 -22.21 4.82
N HIS A 132 2.91 -22.83 5.56
CA HIS A 132 2.60 -23.57 6.78
C HIS A 132 2.64 -22.72 8.05
N ASN A 133 2.90 -21.42 7.93
CA ASN A 133 3.11 -20.46 9.01
C ASN A 133 2.40 -19.12 8.71
N ILE A 134 1.12 -19.21 8.32
CA ILE A 134 0.33 -18.02 8.01
C ILE A 134 -0.06 -17.34 9.33
N HIS A 135 0.48 -16.16 9.58
CA HIS A 135 0.18 -15.34 10.76
C HIS A 135 -0.75 -14.16 10.41
N PRO A 136 -1.60 -13.70 11.35
CA PRO A 136 -2.40 -12.50 11.13
C PRO A 136 -1.51 -11.28 10.85
N PRO A 137 -1.91 -10.31 10.00
CA PRO A 137 -1.06 -9.16 9.64
C PRO A 137 -0.58 -8.31 10.83
N GLN A 138 -1.29 -8.36 11.96
CA GLN A 138 -0.91 -7.63 13.17
C GLN A 138 0.25 -8.29 13.94
N SER A 139 0.55 -9.57 13.70
CA SER A 139 1.66 -10.27 14.35
C SER A 139 2.99 -9.84 13.73
N ALA A 140 3.99 -9.60 14.57
CA ALA A 140 5.33 -9.19 14.15
C ALA A 140 6.04 -10.28 13.30
N GLU A 141 5.65 -11.54 13.47
CA GLU A 141 6.12 -12.70 12.72
C GLU A 141 5.50 -12.80 11.32
N SER A 142 4.41 -12.06 11.06
CA SER A 142 3.75 -12.08 9.76
C SER A 142 4.59 -11.36 8.70
N PRO A 143 4.80 -11.94 7.51
CA PRO A 143 5.36 -11.21 6.38
C PRO A 143 4.52 -9.99 5.96
N LEU A 144 3.25 -9.96 6.36
CA LEU A 144 2.30 -8.89 6.09
C LEU A 144 2.27 -7.83 7.19
N HIS A 145 3.07 -8.00 8.24
CA HIS A 145 3.26 -6.94 9.22
C HIS A 145 3.85 -5.72 8.52
N ARG A 146 3.37 -4.54 8.88
CA ARG A 146 3.71 -3.26 8.22
C ARG A 146 5.22 -3.06 8.05
N GLN A 147 5.98 -3.36 9.11
CA GLN A 147 7.44 -3.25 9.12
C GLN A 147 8.12 -4.27 8.20
N ASN A 148 7.46 -5.39 7.89
CA ASN A 148 7.97 -6.47 7.04
C ASN A 148 7.55 -6.34 5.57
N ILE A 149 6.59 -5.47 5.23
CA ILE A 149 6.08 -5.29 3.86
C ILE A 149 7.20 -4.95 2.86
N PRO A 150 8.12 -4.01 3.14
CA PRO A 150 9.21 -3.72 2.20
C PRO A 150 10.09 -4.94 1.91
N ASP A 151 10.45 -5.70 2.94
CA ASP A 151 11.24 -6.92 2.79
C ASP A 151 10.49 -7.97 1.97
N LEU A 152 9.18 -8.12 2.20
CA LEU A 152 8.33 -9.04 1.44
C LEU A 152 8.35 -8.70 -0.06
N CYS A 153 8.09 -7.45 -0.43
CA CYS A 153 8.10 -6.99 -1.81
C CYS A 153 9.52 -7.08 -2.42
N GLY A 154 10.54 -6.78 -1.61
CA GLY A 154 11.96 -6.78 -1.97
C GLY A 154 12.51 -8.15 -2.36
N ARG A 155 11.87 -9.25 -1.95
CA ARG A 155 12.23 -10.62 -2.39
C ARG A 155 12.23 -10.76 -3.92
N CYS A 156 11.37 -10.00 -4.60
CA CYS A 156 11.30 -9.96 -6.06
C CYS A 156 11.70 -8.60 -6.64
N HIS A 157 11.41 -7.50 -5.94
CA HIS A 157 11.67 -6.13 -6.38
C HIS A 157 12.90 -5.51 -5.68
N LEU A 158 14.05 -6.19 -5.77
CA LEU A 158 15.25 -5.85 -4.98
C LEU A 158 15.78 -4.44 -5.22
N GLU A 159 15.76 -3.95 -6.47
CA GLU A 159 16.20 -2.60 -6.81
C GLU A 159 15.30 -1.54 -6.15
N ILE A 160 13.98 -1.71 -6.27
CA ILE A 160 13.00 -0.81 -5.66
C ILE A 160 13.08 -0.86 -4.14
N TYR A 161 13.29 -2.04 -3.56
CA TYR A 161 13.54 -2.19 -2.13
C TYR A 161 14.78 -1.41 -1.69
N SER A 162 15.87 -1.47 -2.46
CA SER A 162 17.06 -0.68 -2.20
C SER A 162 16.74 0.81 -2.22
N HIS A 163 16.02 1.32 -3.22
CA HIS A 163 15.66 2.74 -3.26
C HIS A 163 14.78 3.14 -2.07
N TYR A 164 13.73 2.35 -1.79
CA TYR A 164 12.78 2.62 -0.72
C TYR A 164 13.45 2.68 0.65
N THR A 165 14.33 1.72 0.98
CA THR A 165 15.01 1.68 2.28
C THR A 165 15.97 2.86 2.51
N HIS A 166 16.46 3.50 1.44
CA HIS A 166 17.28 4.71 1.53
C HIS A 166 16.45 6.01 1.53
N SER A 167 15.19 5.96 1.11
CA SER A 167 14.26 7.09 1.12
C SER A 167 13.89 7.54 2.55
N ILE A 168 13.32 8.74 2.67
CA ILE A 168 12.81 9.26 3.94
C ILE A 168 11.68 8.38 4.51
N HIS A 169 10.82 7.83 3.65
CA HIS A 169 9.75 6.93 4.09
C HIS A 169 10.32 5.59 4.62
N GLY A 170 11.32 5.01 3.95
CA GLY A 170 11.96 3.78 4.44
C GLY A 170 12.70 3.99 5.76
N LYS A 171 13.39 5.13 5.91
CA LYS A 171 14.09 5.49 7.15
C LYS A 171 13.11 5.66 8.32
N LEU A 172 12.04 6.44 8.14
CA LEU A 172 11.03 6.66 9.17
C LEU A 172 10.26 5.39 9.54
N LEU A 173 9.96 4.51 8.57
CA LEU A 173 9.36 3.21 8.84
C LEU A 173 10.25 2.36 9.76
N LYS A 174 11.57 2.33 9.49
CA LYS A 174 12.55 1.59 10.30
C LYS A 174 12.71 2.15 11.71
N GLU A 175 12.50 3.45 11.87
CA GLU A 175 12.49 4.14 13.18
C GLU A 175 11.18 3.89 13.97
N GLY A 176 10.20 3.20 13.38
CA GLY A 176 8.95 2.84 14.05
C GLY A 176 7.83 3.88 13.89
N HIS A 177 7.94 4.79 12.92
CA HIS A 177 6.87 5.74 12.64
C HIS A 177 5.73 5.07 11.86
N ASP A 178 4.75 4.55 12.59
CA ASP A 178 3.60 3.77 12.09
C ASP A 178 2.66 4.49 11.11
N SER A 179 2.81 5.80 10.92
CA SER A 179 2.05 6.57 9.92
C SER A 179 2.78 6.72 8.57
N THR A 180 4.00 6.17 8.45
CA THR A 180 4.87 6.35 7.26
C THR A 180 4.60 5.31 6.18
N PRO A 181 4.28 5.68 4.93
CA PRO A 181 3.78 4.74 3.93
C PRO A 181 4.77 3.62 3.56
N THR A 182 4.23 2.44 3.31
CA THR A 182 4.86 1.23 2.79
C THR A 182 4.46 1.00 1.32
N CYS A 183 4.87 -0.13 0.73
CA CYS A 183 4.58 -0.45 -0.68
C CYS A 183 3.09 -0.48 -0.98
N THR A 184 2.29 -1.05 -0.08
CA THR A 184 0.84 -1.26 -0.27
C THR A 184 0.03 0.01 -0.09
N ASP A 185 0.54 1.01 0.62
CA ASP A 185 -0.14 2.29 0.84
C ASP A 185 -0.23 3.12 -0.45
N CYS A 186 0.68 2.88 -1.42
CA CYS A 186 0.65 3.53 -2.73
C CYS A 186 0.16 2.60 -3.84
N HIS A 187 0.58 1.33 -3.85
CA HIS A 187 0.28 0.41 -4.95
C HIS A 187 -1.01 -0.41 -4.74
N GLY A 188 -1.52 -0.45 -3.52
CA GLY A 188 -2.54 -1.41 -3.11
C GLY A 188 -1.98 -2.81 -2.84
N GLU A 189 -2.87 -3.74 -2.51
CA GLU A 189 -2.55 -5.12 -2.14
C GLU A 189 -3.12 -6.11 -3.18
N HIS A 190 -4.25 -6.76 -2.89
CA HIS A 190 -4.91 -7.70 -3.80
C HIS A 190 -5.43 -7.04 -5.07
N THR A 191 -5.56 -5.71 -5.12
CA THR A 191 -5.99 -4.94 -6.29
C THR A 191 -4.83 -4.28 -7.03
N ILE A 192 -3.57 -4.65 -6.73
CA ILE A 192 -2.38 -4.03 -7.32
C ILE A 192 -2.45 -4.02 -8.85
N ALA A 193 -2.36 -2.83 -9.43
CA ALA A 193 -2.52 -2.59 -10.85
C ALA A 193 -1.24 -1.99 -11.46
N SER A 194 -1.06 -2.20 -12.77
CA SER A 194 0.10 -1.67 -13.49
C SER A 194 0.15 -0.14 -13.38
N PRO A 195 1.31 0.48 -13.16
CA PRO A 195 1.43 1.94 -13.12
C PRO A 195 1.06 2.63 -14.45
N LEU A 196 0.91 1.85 -15.53
CA LEU A 196 0.45 2.34 -16.83
C LEU A 196 -1.07 2.28 -16.99
N ALA A 197 -1.79 1.60 -16.10
CA ALA A 197 -3.23 1.48 -16.15
C ALA A 197 -3.91 2.65 -15.42
N PRO A 198 -4.91 3.32 -16.02
CA PRO A 198 -5.62 4.43 -15.36
C PRO A 198 -6.31 4.07 -14.04
N SER A 199 -6.63 2.79 -13.82
CA SER A 199 -7.18 2.27 -12.56
C SER A 199 -6.16 2.14 -11.43
N SER A 200 -4.86 2.26 -11.72
CA SER A 200 -3.82 2.18 -10.70
C SER A 200 -3.74 3.45 -9.89
N GLN A 201 -3.61 3.31 -8.58
CA GLN A 201 -3.37 4.46 -7.68
C GLN A 201 -2.08 5.19 -8.09
N VAL A 202 -1.05 4.47 -8.55
CA VAL A 202 0.21 5.06 -9.00
C VAL A 202 0.25 5.43 -10.49
N PHE A 203 -0.90 5.51 -11.16
CA PHE A 203 -0.96 6.06 -12.51
C PHE A 203 -0.54 7.54 -12.51
N SER A 204 0.16 8.02 -13.54
CA SER A 204 0.76 9.37 -13.55
C SER A 204 -0.21 10.50 -13.16
N ALA A 205 -1.46 10.44 -13.62
CA ALA A 205 -2.48 11.43 -13.30
C ALA A 205 -3.05 11.29 -11.87
N ASN A 206 -2.94 10.11 -11.26
CA ASN A 206 -3.47 9.79 -9.93
C ASN A 206 -2.45 10.05 -8.81
N ILE A 207 -1.16 10.18 -9.14
CA ILE A 207 -0.08 10.44 -8.17
C ILE A 207 -0.39 11.61 -7.20
N PRO A 208 -0.92 12.77 -7.64
CA PRO A 208 -1.26 13.84 -6.70
C PRO A 208 -2.28 13.43 -5.64
N GLU A 209 -3.26 12.60 -6.00
CA GLU A 209 -4.26 12.08 -5.07
C GLU A 209 -3.65 11.05 -4.13
N THR A 210 -2.84 10.12 -4.65
CA THR A 210 -2.14 9.10 -3.84
C THR A 210 -1.23 9.73 -2.79
N CYS A 211 -0.42 10.71 -3.17
CA CYS A 211 0.42 11.44 -2.21
C CYS A 211 -0.44 12.28 -1.26
N GLY A 212 -1.49 12.91 -1.79
CA GLY A 212 -2.40 13.77 -1.04
C GLY A 212 -3.15 13.05 0.08
N HIS A 213 -3.42 11.74 -0.05
CA HIS A 213 -4.10 10.96 0.99
C HIS A 213 -3.42 11.08 2.36
N CYS A 214 -2.09 11.14 2.38
CA CYS A 214 -1.31 11.38 3.58
C CYS A 214 -0.85 12.85 3.69
N HIS A 215 -0.32 13.43 2.61
CA HIS A 215 0.31 14.75 2.65
C HIS A 215 -0.68 15.92 2.77
N ALA A 216 -1.98 15.71 2.55
CA ALA A 216 -3.04 16.67 2.82
C ALA A 216 -3.75 16.42 4.18
N ALA A 217 -3.30 15.41 4.94
CA ALA A 217 -3.89 15.06 6.23
C ALA A 217 -2.99 15.54 7.38
N GLU A 218 -3.39 16.63 8.04
CA GLU A 218 -2.65 17.24 9.16
C GLU A 218 -2.36 16.25 10.29
N THR A 219 -3.28 15.31 10.54
CA THR A 219 -3.11 14.26 11.56
C THR A 219 -1.96 13.29 11.24
N ILE A 220 -1.53 13.21 9.99
CA ILE A 220 -0.43 12.35 9.52
C ILE A 220 0.87 13.16 9.41
N VAL A 221 0.82 14.34 8.78
CA VAL A 221 2.04 15.13 8.50
C VAL A 221 2.47 16.05 9.65
N GLY A 222 1.53 16.55 10.44
CA GLY A 222 1.80 17.47 11.55
C GLY A 222 2.80 16.91 12.59
N PRO A 223 2.67 15.64 13.03
CA PRO A 223 3.65 15.02 13.92
C PRO A 223 5.08 14.96 13.36
N ALA A 224 5.24 14.99 12.03
CA ALA A 224 6.54 15.04 11.35
C ALA A 224 7.05 16.48 11.13
N GLY A 225 6.36 17.50 11.67
CA GLY A 225 6.69 18.91 11.48
C GLY A 225 6.44 19.42 10.06
N LEU A 226 5.60 18.72 9.30
CA LEU A 226 5.21 19.07 7.94
C LEU A 226 3.80 19.69 7.95
N THR A 227 3.51 20.48 6.92
CA THR A 227 2.20 21.12 6.72
C THR A 227 1.45 20.48 5.56
N THR A 228 0.17 20.78 5.42
CA THR A 228 -0.64 20.38 4.26
C THR A 228 -0.57 21.36 3.08
N GLU A 229 0.04 22.54 3.29
CA GLU A 229 0.13 23.63 2.30
C GLU A 229 0.84 23.24 1.00
N GLN A 230 1.74 22.26 1.03
CA GLN A 230 2.47 21.79 -0.15
C GLN A 230 1.51 21.14 -1.15
N VAL A 231 0.52 20.38 -0.66
CA VAL A 231 -0.51 19.78 -1.53
C VAL A 231 -1.44 20.87 -2.06
N GLU A 232 -1.90 21.81 -1.22
CA GLU A 232 -2.77 22.91 -1.65
C GLU A 232 -2.09 23.79 -2.71
N SER A 233 -0.86 24.21 -2.49
CA SER A 233 -0.12 25.03 -3.45
C SER A 233 0.20 24.28 -4.75
N TYR A 234 0.39 22.96 -4.69
CA TYR A 234 0.52 22.14 -5.90
C TYR A 234 -0.78 22.09 -6.70
N THR A 235 -1.91 21.82 -6.05
CA THR A 235 -3.21 21.68 -6.75
C THR A 235 -3.66 22.97 -7.42
N GLU A 236 -3.27 24.13 -6.88
CA GLU A 236 -3.51 25.45 -7.47
C GLU A 236 -2.50 25.85 -8.55
N SER A 237 -1.40 25.09 -8.71
CA SER A 237 -0.39 25.37 -9.73
C SER A 237 -0.83 24.94 -11.13
N PHE A 238 -0.15 25.42 -12.18
CA PHE A 238 -0.38 24.97 -13.55
C PHE A 238 -0.22 23.45 -13.72
N HIS A 239 0.75 22.85 -13.03
CA HIS A 239 0.94 21.41 -13.06
C HIS A 239 -0.23 20.68 -12.40
N GLY A 240 -0.64 21.12 -11.21
CA GLY A 240 -1.77 20.52 -10.49
C GLY A 240 -3.09 20.64 -11.24
N ILE A 241 -3.39 21.82 -11.79
CA ILE A 241 -4.58 22.05 -12.61
C ILE A 241 -4.54 21.14 -13.85
N ALA A 242 -3.41 21.08 -14.57
CA ALA A 242 -3.28 20.22 -15.74
C ALA A 242 -3.45 18.72 -15.39
N SER A 243 -2.90 18.26 -14.26
CA SER A 243 -3.11 16.89 -13.77
C SER A 243 -4.57 16.60 -13.43
N GLN A 244 -5.31 17.54 -12.83
CA GLN A 244 -6.74 17.38 -12.54
C GLN A 244 -7.58 17.22 -13.82
N PHE A 245 -7.15 17.81 -14.94
CA PHE A 245 -7.74 17.58 -16.26
C PHE A 245 -7.23 16.30 -16.95
N GLY A 246 -6.55 15.41 -16.20
CA GLY A 246 -6.09 14.10 -16.68
C GLY A 246 -4.77 14.14 -17.46
N SER A 247 -4.02 15.24 -17.41
CA SER A 247 -2.70 15.29 -18.05
C SER A 247 -1.74 14.30 -17.40
N THR A 248 -1.20 13.38 -18.20
CA THR A 248 -0.17 12.42 -17.79
C THR A 248 1.26 12.93 -18.02
N THR A 249 1.39 14.07 -18.71
CA THR A 249 2.66 14.72 -19.06
C THR A 249 3.00 15.90 -18.18
N ALA A 250 2.01 16.49 -17.51
CA ALA A 250 2.24 17.51 -16.50
C ALA A 250 3.05 16.90 -15.34
N ALA A 251 4.00 17.67 -14.80
CA ALA A 251 4.83 17.19 -13.70
C ALA A 251 3.97 16.98 -12.44
N ASN A 252 4.02 15.78 -11.88
CA ASN A 252 3.35 15.44 -10.61
C ASN A 252 4.33 15.43 -9.43
N CYS A 253 3.85 15.06 -8.24
CA CYS A 253 4.66 14.99 -7.02
C CYS A 253 5.96 14.19 -7.24
N ALA A 254 5.84 13.01 -7.85
CA ALA A 254 6.96 12.11 -8.10
C ALA A 254 7.95 12.63 -9.15
N SER A 255 7.50 13.50 -10.06
CA SER A 255 8.36 14.10 -11.10
C SER A 255 9.46 14.98 -10.49
N CYS A 256 9.17 15.61 -9.35
CA CYS A 256 10.08 16.46 -8.60
C CYS A 256 10.71 15.77 -7.40
N HIS A 257 9.96 14.96 -6.64
CA HIS A 257 10.43 14.36 -5.38
C HIS A 257 11.03 12.95 -5.53
N GLY A 258 10.79 12.27 -6.65
CA GLY A 258 11.02 10.83 -6.77
C GLY A 258 9.79 10.02 -6.34
N ALA A 259 9.83 8.71 -6.57
CA ALA A 259 8.71 7.81 -6.25
C ALA A 259 9.08 6.83 -5.13
N HIS A 260 10.17 6.10 -5.32
CA HIS A 260 10.69 5.13 -4.35
C HIS A 260 11.95 5.63 -3.63
N ASP A 261 12.49 6.76 -4.07
CA ASP A 261 13.77 7.36 -3.67
C ASP A 261 13.58 8.78 -3.13
N ILE A 262 12.46 9.02 -2.44
CA ILE A 262 12.12 10.35 -1.93
C ILE A 262 13.10 10.74 -0.82
N LEU A 263 13.82 11.84 -1.02
CA LEU A 263 14.83 12.36 -0.09
C LEU A 263 14.47 13.78 0.37
N PRO A 264 14.83 14.18 1.60
CA PRO A 264 14.57 15.53 2.09
C PRO A 264 15.34 16.57 1.24
N PRO A 265 14.85 17.81 1.14
CA PRO A 265 15.47 18.84 0.29
C PRO A 265 16.86 19.27 0.74
N THR A 266 17.27 18.91 1.96
CA THR A 266 18.63 19.12 2.49
C THR A 266 19.62 18.05 2.03
N ASP A 267 19.15 16.94 1.49
CA ASP A 267 19.99 15.86 0.97
C ASP A 267 20.53 16.23 -0.41
N PRO A 268 21.87 16.21 -0.65
CA PRO A 268 22.46 16.53 -1.94
C PRO A 268 21.99 15.66 -3.10
N GLU A 269 21.53 14.43 -2.85
CA GLU A 269 21.00 13.51 -3.86
C GLU A 269 19.52 13.76 -4.16
N SER A 270 18.82 14.54 -3.32
CA SER A 270 17.41 14.86 -3.53
C SER A 270 17.19 15.62 -4.83
N LEU A 271 16.21 15.18 -5.62
CA LEU A 271 15.79 15.88 -6.84
C LEU A 271 15.29 17.30 -6.59
N VAL A 272 14.85 17.60 -5.37
CA VAL A 272 14.42 18.95 -4.94
C VAL A 272 15.51 19.71 -4.17
N HIS A 273 16.73 19.18 -4.07
CA HIS A 273 17.85 19.93 -3.52
C HIS A 273 18.13 21.17 -4.41
N PRO A 274 18.43 22.36 -3.84
CA PRO A 274 18.61 23.58 -4.64
C PRO A 274 19.60 23.46 -5.79
N ALA A 275 20.66 22.66 -5.63
CA ALA A 275 21.64 22.41 -6.69
C ALA A 275 21.07 21.55 -7.86
N ASN A 276 20.05 20.73 -7.59
CA ASN A 276 19.46 19.79 -8.53
C ASN A 276 18.22 20.37 -9.23
N ILE A 277 17.58 21.40 -8.67
CA ILE A 277 16.37 22.04 -9.24
C ILE A 277 16.50 22.38 -10.74
N PRO A 278 17.60 23.01 -11.22
CA PRO A 278 17.73 23.30 -12.66
C PRO A 278 17.68 22.04 -13.52
N LYS A 279 18.29 20.94 -13.05
CA LYS A 279 18.27 19.64 -13.74
C LYS A 279 16.89 18.99 -13.68
N THR A 280 16.22 19.07 -12.53
CA THR A 280 14.88 18.50 -12.32
C THR A 280 13.84 19.18 -13.20
N CYS A 281 13.78 20.52 -13.18
CA CYS A 281 12.89 21.30 -14.04
C CYS A 281 13.32 21.19 -15.52
N GLY A 282 14.62 21.07 -15.76
CA GLY A 282 15.24 20.95 -17.09
C GLY A 282 14.77 19.75 -17.90
N LYS A 283 14.19 18.72 -17.25
CA LYS A 283 13.55 17.58 -17.93
C LYS A 283 12.44 18.03 -18.90
N CYS A 284 11.74 19.11 -18.58
CA CYS A 284 10.64 19.65 -19.38
C CYS A 284 10.83 21.13 -19.77
N HIS A 285 11.67 21.87 -19.04
CA HIS A 285 11.93 23.29 -19.26
C HIS A 285 13.40 23.52 -19.64
N PRO A 286 13.76 23.55 -20.95
CA PRO A 286 15.16 23.60 -21.40
C PRO A 286 15.97 24.81 -20.92
N GLN A 287 15.29 25.87 -20.46
CA GLN A 287 15.92 27.11 -19.96
C GLN A 287 15.94 27.19 -18.42
N ALA A 288 15.57 26.11 -17.72
CA ALA A 288 15.65 26.04 -16.28
C ALA A 288 17.09 26.27 -15.82
N ASN A 289 17.28 27.26 -14.94
CA ASN A 289 18.58 27.71 -14.48
C ASN A 289 18.60 27.90 -12.97
N ALA A 290 19.76 28.20 -12.40
CA ALA A 290 19.96 28.32 -10.95
C ALA A 290 19.05 29.36 -10.27
N ASN A 291 18.47 30.33 -11.00
CA ASN A 291 17.54 31.27 -10.39
C ASN A 291 16.22 30.62 -9.97
N TRP A 292 15.82 29.50 -10.59
CA TRP A 292 14.61 28.76 -10.20
C TRP A 292 14.75 28.16 -8.80
N ALA A 293 15.96 27.81 -8.39
CA ALA A 293 16.24 27.28 -7.05
C ALA A 293 16.20 28.34 -5.93
N LYS A 294 16.16 29.64 -6.29
CA LYS A 294 16.11 30.74 -5.31
C LYS A 294 14.70 30.96 -4.75
N GLY A 295 13.68 30.55 -5.49
CA GLY A 295 12.28 30.67 -5.07
C GLY A 295 11.81 29.45 -4.28
N LYS A 296 10.79 29.63 -3.45
CA LYS A 296 10.00 28.51 -2.93
C LYS A 296 9.11 27.98 -4.06
N ILE A 297 9.08 26.66 -4.25
CA ILE A 297 8.23 26.01 -5.26
C ILE A 297 6.79 25.88 -4.74
N HIS A 298 6.64 25.42 -3.49
CA HIS A 298 5.36 25.39 -2.79
C HIS A 298 5.17 26.73 -2.06
N VAL A 299 4.28 27.57 -2.59
CA VAL A 299 3.93 28.87 -2.00
C VAL A 299 2.42 29.02 -1.95
N ASN A 300 1.87 29.21 -0.76
CA ASN A 300 0.46 29.52 -0.57
C ASN A 300 0.22 31.02 -0.85
N ALA A 301 -0.33 31.35 -2.01
CA ALA A 301 -0.61 32.74 -2.41
C ALA A 301 -1.68 33.43 -1.54
N LYS A 302 -2.40 32.69 -0.69
CA LYS A 302 -3.39 33.23 0.26
C LYS A 302 -2.75 33.65 1.58
N SER A 303 -1.52 33.21 1.86
CA SER A 303 -0.78 33.57 3.07
C SER A 303 -0.01 34.89 2.87
N PRO A 304 -0.05 35.85 3.82
CA PRO A 304 0.81 37.04 3.80
C PRO A 304 2.31 36.70 3.72
N GLU A 305 2.70 35.51 4.15
CA GLU A 305 4.09 35.02 4.09
C GLU A 305 4.60 34.81 2.65
N ALA A 306 3.69 34.72 1.67
CA ALA A 306 4.04 34.71 0.25
C ALA A 306 4.52 36.07 -0.27
N GLY A 307 4.50 37.12 0.56
CA GLY A 307 5.07 38.43 0.25
C GLY A 307 4.40 39.08 -0.95
N ILE A 308 5.18 39.44 -1.98
CA ILE A 308 4.64 40.13 -3.17
C ILE A 308 3.57 39.30 -3.90
N ILE A 309 3.68 37.97 -3.86
CA ILE A 309 2.72 37.06 -4.51
C ILE A 309 1.33 37.23 -3.88
N TYR A 310 1.25 37.37 -2.55
CA TYR A 310 0.00 37.60 -1.83
C TYR A 310 -0.69 38.90 -2.28
N TYR A 311 0.06 39.99 -2.37
CA TYR A 311 -0.49 41.29 -2.76
C TYR A 311 -0.95 41.31 -4.21
N VAL A 312 -0.17 40.72 -5.12
CA VAL A 312 -0.53 40.61 -6.54
C VAL A 312 -1.77 39.74 -6.70
N ALA A 313 -1.82 38.57 -6.07
CA ALA A 313 -2.98 37.68 -6.11
C ALA A 313 -4.23 38.36 -5.51
N SER A 314 -4.07 39.05 -4.38
CA SER A 314 -5.14 39.79 -3.73
C SER A 314 -5.67 40.93 -4.59
N PHE A 315 -4.78 41.67 -5.27
CA PHE A 315 -5.16 42.72 -6.21
C PHE A 315 -6.02 42.17 -7.34
N PHE A 316 -5.57 41.12 -8.04
CA PHE A 316 -6.34 40.53 -9.13
C PHE A 316 -7.65 39.89 -8.68
N LYS A 317 -7.67 39.27 -7.49
CA LYS A 317 -8.90 38.76 -6.87
C LYS A 317 -9.93 39.88 -6.67
N TRP A 318 -9.53 40.99 -6.05
CA TRP A 318 -10.43 42.12 -5.83
C TRP A 318 -10.83 42.82 -7.12
N LEU A 319 -9.90 42.98 -8.07
CA LEU A 319 -10.21 43.51 -9.39
C LEU A 319 -11.29 42.67 -10.08
N THR A 320 -11.16 41.34 -10.06
CA THR A 320 -12.12 40.41 -10.67
C THR A 320 -13.47 40.45 -9.97
N ILE A 321 -13.50 40.50 -8.63
CA ILE A 321 -14.74 40.62 -7.87
C ILE A 321 -15.47 41.93 -8.21
N LEU A 322 -14.74 43.05 -8.20
CA LEU A 322 -15.31 44.37 -8.48
C LEU A 322 -15.84 44.48 -9.92
N THR A 323 -15.13 43.94 -10.90
CA THR A 323 -15.58 43.94 -12.30
C THR A 323 -16.82 43.07 -12.49
N LEU A 324 -16.86 41.87 -11.90
CA LEU A 324 -18.03 40.98 -11.95
C LEU A 324 -19.25 41.59 -11.26
N VAL A 325 -19.08 42.17 -10.06
CA VAL A 325 -20.16 42.86 -9.34
C VAL A 325 -20.66 44.06 -10.14
N GLY A 326 -19.76 44.85 -10.74
CA GLY A 326 -20.12 45.96 -11.62
C GLY A 326 -20.91 45.51 -12.84
N LEU A 327 -20.48 44.43 -13.50
CA LEU A 327 -21.18 43.86 -14.66
C LEU A 327 -22.57 43.33 -14.28
N ILE A 328 -22.67 42.55 -13.20
CA ILE A 328 -23.95 42.03 -12.70
C ILE A 328 -24.88 43.18 -12.32
N GLY A 329 -24.37 44.21 -11.63
CA GLY A 329 -25.13 45.40 -11.30
C GLY A 329 -25.68 46.12 -12.53
N ASN A 330 -24.87 46.27 -13.59
CA ASN A 330 -25.31 46.85 -14.86
C ASN A 330 -26.44 46.02 -15.50
N ILE A 331 -26.28 44.70 -15.55
CA ILE A 331 -27.31 43.79 -16.09
C ILE A 331 -28.62 43.92 -15.30
N ILE A 332 -28.56 43.96 -13.97
CA ILE A 332 -29.74 44.15 -13.11
C ILE A 332 -30.42 45.49 -13.39
N LEU A 333 -29.63 46.57 -13.54
CA LEU A 333 -30.17 47.90 -13.85
C LEU A 333 -30.85 47.94 -15.22
N ASP A 334 -30.25 47.33 -16.24
CA ASP A 334 -30.84 47.24 -17.59
C ASP A 334 -32.14 46.44 -17.59
N LEU A 335 -32.14 45.25 -16.96
CA LEU A 335 -33.34 44.42 -16.81
C LEU A 335 -34.45 45.14 -16.03
N SER A 336 -34.11 45.81 -14.93
CA SER A 336 -35.06 46.58 -14.13
C SER A 336 -35.69 47.71 -14.95
N LYS A 337 -34.88 48.42 -15.75
CA LYS A 337 -35.35 49.49 -16.64
C LYS A 337 -36.30 48.94 -17.70
N ARG A 338 -35.98 47.81 -18.34
CA ARG A 338 -36.85 47.17 -19.34
C ARG A 338 -38.19 46.72 -18.75
N LEU A 339 -38.18 46.13 -17.56
CA LEU A 339 -39.40 45.72 -16.84
C LEU A 339 -40.28 46.91 -16.46
N LEU A 340 -39.68 48.00 -15.98
CA LEU A 340 -40.40 49.24 -15.67
C LEU A 340 -40.92 49.96 -16.93
N GLY A 341 -40.17 49.91 -18.03
CA GLY A 341 -40.58 50.44 -19.34
C GLY A 341 -41.77 49.70 -19.94
N HIS A 342 -41.79 48.36 -19.85
CA HIS A 342 -42.92 47.55 -20.30
C HIS A 342 -44.20 47.81 -19.50
N ARG A 343 -44.09 48.11 -18.19
CA ARG A 343 -45.23 48.49 -17.35
C ARG A 343 -45.85 49.85 -17.71
N LYS A 344 -45.08 50.77 -18.30
CA LYS A 344 -45.57 52.10 -18.71
C LYS A 344 -46.17 52.15 -20.12
N GLY A 345 -45.94 51.14 -20.96
CA GLY A 345 -46.46 51.07 -22.34
C GLY A 345 -47.80 50.36 -22.52
N ASN A 346 -48.41 49.85 -21.44
CA ASN A 346 -49.67 49.09 -21.45
C ASN A 346 -50.85 49.87 -20.80
N HIS A 347 -50.80 51.20 -20.80
CA HIS A 347 -51.91 52.06 -20.36
C HIS A 347 -52.40 52.96 -21.49
#